data_AF-A0A7U4J8Q8-F1
#
_entry.id   AF-A0A7U4J8Q8-F1
#
_cell.length_a   1.000
_cell.length_b   1.000
_cell.length_c   1.000
_cell.angle_alpha   90.00
_cell.angle_beta   90.00
_cell.angle_gamma   90.00
#
_symmetry.space_group_name_H-M   'P 1'
#
loop_
_entity.id
_entity.type
_entity.pdbx_description
1 polymer ?
#
loop_
_entity_poly.entity_id
_entity_poly.type
_entity_poly.pdbx_seq_one_letter_code
_entity_poly.pdbx_strand_id
1 'polypeptide(L)'
;MTATPRNFASLSSALLARKGHARPAMRPQGLVDLSAESRDEIGFDETGAEASVPKPVVLRQRAALDARVSGEAEVAAPVRARAPRDRAARKPLSAFTLRLDDDRHFRLRLASAVTNQSAQNLMIRALDALLDTLPEVDALARQTTSVADRD
;
A
#
# COMPACT_ATOMS: atom_id res chain seq x y z
N MET A 1 -24.41 -32.42 14.18
CA MET A 1 -23.80 -31.42 15.09
C MET A 1 -23.39 -30.20 14.26
N THR A 2 -24.30 -29.27 14.01
CA THR A 2 -24.05 -28.07 13.19
C THR A 2 -23.58 -26.94 14.10
N ALA A 3 -22.27 -26.65 14.10
CA ALA A 3 -21.73 -25.50 14.81
C ALA A 3 -21.98 -24.23 14.00
N THR A 4 -22.91 -23.39 14.46
CA THR A 4 -23.08 -22.02 13.97
C THR A 4 -21.76 -21.24 14.19
N PRO A 5 -21.16 -20.61 13.17
CA PRO A 5 -19.95 -19.84 13.38
C PRO A 5 -20.28 -18.65 14.28
N ARG A 6 -19.55 -18.54 15.41
CA ARG A 6 -19.62 -17.37 16.29
C ARG A 6 -19.21 -16.15 15.46
N ASN A 7 -20.09 -15.16 15.36
CA ASN A 7 -19.75 -13.86 14.80
C ASN A 7 -18.53 -13.32 15.57
N PHE A 8 -17.39 -13.28 14.91
CA PHE A 8 -16.22 -12.59 15.44
C PHE A 8 -16.65 -11.14 15.65
N ALA A 9 -16.52 -10.63 16.88
CA ALA A 9 -16.84 -9.24 17.18
C ALA A 9 -15.98 -8.35 16.27
N SER A 10 -16.58 -7.79 15.22
CA SER A 10 -15.89 -6.87 14.32
C SER A 10 -15.51 -5.65 15.14
N LEU A 11 -14.23 -5.27 15.10
CA LEU A 11 -13.71 -4.08 15.77
C LEU A 11 -14.34 -2.83 15.15
N SER A 12 -15.52 -2.45 15.64
CA SER A 12 -16.14 -1.19 15.30
C SER A 12 -15.29 -0.05 15.86
N SER A 13 -15.34 1.12 15.22
CA SER A 13 -14.62 2.32 15.66
C SER A 13 -14.99 2.78 17.07
N ALA A 14 -16.08 2.26 17.66
CA ALA A 14 -16.45 2.43 19.06
C ALA A 14 -15.72 1.47 20.02
N LEU A 15 -15.31 0.28 19.55
CA LEU A 15 -14.55 -0.72 20.32
C LEU A 15 -13.02 -0.52 20.22
N LEU A 16 -12.54 0.10 19.14
CA LEU A 16 -11.15 0.54 19.03
C LEU A 16 -10.93 1.75 19.96
N ALA A 17 -10.13 1.57 21.00
CA ALA A 17 -9.70 2.67 21.85
C ALA A 17 -9.12 3.78 20.97
N ARG A 18 -9.72 4.98 21.01
CA ARG A 18 -9.14 6.14 20.35
C ARG A 18 -7.71 6.30 20.85
N LYS A 19 -6.78 6.48 19.92
CA LYS A 19 -5.38 6.81 20.18
C LYS A 19 -5.35 8.01 21.16
N GLY A 20 -4.95 7.73 22.41
CA GLY A 20 -4.86 8.74 23.48
C GLY A 20 -5.88 8.65 24.62
N HIS A 21 -6.84 7.71 24.60
CA HIS A 21 -7.85 7.60 25.67
C HIS A 21 -7.76 6.33 26.53
N ALA A 22 -6.82 5.42 26.24
CA ALA A 22 -6.57 4.28 27.12
C ALA A 22 -5.75 4.73 28.35
N ARG A 23 -6.39 4.74 29.53
CA ARG A 23 -5.68 4.91 30.81
C ARG A 23 -4.72 3.72 31.02
N PRO A 24 -3.49 3.95 31.52
CA PRO A 24 -2.52 2.88 31.74
C PRO A 24 -3.09 1.85 32.70
N ALA A 25 -3.03 0.58 32.32
CA ALA A 25 -3.63 -0.55 33.02
C ALA A 25 -2.88 -0.96 34.30
N MET A 26 -1.76 -0.32 34.62
CA MET A 26 -0.89 -0.69 35.74
C MET A 26 -0.81 0.46 36.75
N ARG A 27 -1.37 0.22 37.93
CA ARG A 27 -0.97 0.94 39.15
C ARG A 27 0.43 0.41 39.50
N PRO A 28 1.50 1.23 39.55
CA PRO A 28 2.81 0.74 39.91
C PRO A 28 2.74 0.18 41.33
N GLN A 29 2.88 -1.15 41.45
CA GLN A 29 3.03 -1.87 42.70
C GLN A 29 4.51 -2.27 42.79
N GLY A 30 5.21 -1.75 43.79
CA GLY A 30 6.64 -1.96 44.05
C GLY A 30 7.42 -0.65 43.90
N LEU A 31 7.99 -0.06 44.94
CA LEU A 31 8.69 -0.63 46.09
C LEU A 31 8.55 0.32 47.29
N VAL A 32 8.02 -0.17 48.41
CA VAL A 32 8.02 0.52 49.71
C VAL A 32 9.16 -0.06 50.53
N ASP A 33 10.15 0.78 50.85
CA ASP A 33 11.00 0.78 52.05
C ASP A 33 12.14 1.80 51.78
N LEU A 34 12.49 2.80 52.59
CA LEU A 34 12.13 3.33 53.89
C LEU A 34 12.47 4.85 53.86
N SER A 35 12.13 5.58 54.92
CA SER A 35 12.40 7.00 55.19
C SER A 35 11.58 8.03 54.40
N ALA A 36 10.45 8.39 55.01
CA ALA A 36 9.90 9.73 54.94
C ALA A 36 11.00 10.76 55.28
N GLU A 37 10.89 11.94 54.65
CA GLU A 37 11.79 13.10 54.75
C GLU A 37 12.99 13.05 53.78
N SER A 38 12.98 13.97 52.79
CA SER A 38 14.04 14.37 51.83
C SER A 38 13.70 14.23 50.34
N ARG A 39 12.42 14.12 49.95
CA ARG A 39 12.03 13.92 48.52
C ARG A 39 11.84 15.18 47.67
N ASP A 40 12.01 16.38 48.23
CA ASP A 40 11.74 17.63 47.52
C ASP A 40 13.00 18.51 47.38
N GLU A 41 14.14 17.99 46.90
CA GLU A 41 15.30 18.88 46.65
C GLU A 41 16.38 18.38 45.67
N ILE A 42 16.03 17.57 44.66
CA ILE A 42 16.97 17.25 43.57
C ILE A 42 16.36 17.67 42.25
N GLY A 43 16.53 18.96 41.94
CA GLY A 43 16.21 19.56 40.65
C GLY A 43 17.07 18.93 39.56
N PHE A 44 16.44 18.19 38.66
CA PHE A 44 17.04 17.70 37.43
C PHE A 44 17.02 18.80 36.36
N ASP A 45 17.42 20.02 36.73
CA ASP A 45 17.41 21.22 35.88
C ASP A 45 18.82 21.75 35.58
N GLU A 46 19.87 20.93 35.75
CA GLU A 46 21.24 21.37 35.46
C GLU A 46 22.06 20.34 34.70
N THR A 47 21.68 20.09 33.43
CA THR A 47 22.69 19.85 32.38
C THR A 47 22.11 20.22 31.00
N GLY A 48 21.99 21.52 30.76
CA GLY A 48 21.97 22.06 29.41
C GLY A 48 23.36 21.90 28.78
N ALA A 49 23.62 20.74 28.18
CA ALA A 49 24.66 20.59 27.17
C ALA A 49 24.14 19.62 26.10
N GLU A 50 23.86 20.17 24.93
CA GLU A 50 23.53 19.48 23.69
C GLU A 50 24.57 18.40 23.35
N ALA A 51 24.47 17.22 23.95
CA ALA A 51 25.17 16.05 23.47
C ALA A 51 24.39 15.52 22.26
N SER A 52 24.76 16.00 21.07
CA SER A 52 24.31 15.48 19.78
C SER A 52 24.70 14.00 19.66
N VAL A 53 23.82 13.11 20.12
CA VAL A 53 23.96 11.67 19.90
C VAL A 53 23.78 11.45 18.39
N PRO A 54 24.76 10.86 17.68
CA PRO A 54 24.66 10.68 16.24
C PRO A 54 23.44 9.82 15.91
N LYS A 55 22.46 10.42 15.22
CA LYS A 55 21.24 9.72 14.83
C LYS A 55 21.61 8.43 14.06
N PRO A 56 21.07 7.28 14.46
CA PRO A 56 21.37 6.01 13.79
C PRO A 56 21.07 6.10 12.29
N VAL A 57 21.88 5.43 11.48
CA VAL A 57 21.89 5.54 9.99
C VAL A 57 20.49 5.35 9.40
N VAL A 58 19.67 4.47 9.98
CA VAL A 58 18.30 4.18 9.54
C VAL A 58 17.38 5.39 9.68
N LEU A 59 17.51 6.20 10.74
CA LEU A 59 16.69 7.41 10.91
C LEU A 59 17.11 8.51 9.94
N ARG A 60 18.40 8.57 9.58
CA ARG A 60 18.91 9.49 8.56
C ARG A 60 18.41 9.12 7.16
N GLN A 61 18.41 7.83 6.82
CA GLN A 61 17.88 7.34 5.53
C GLN A 61 16.38 7.59 5.39
N ARG A 62 15.59 7.39 6.45
CA ARG A 62 14.15 7.70 6.47
C ARG A 62 13.89 9.19 6.26
N ALA A 63 14.60 10.06 6.99
CA ALA A 63 14.48 11.50 6.82
C ALA A 63 14.86 11.96 5.40
N ALA A 64 15.87 11.35 4.77
CA ALA A 64 16.25 11.66 3.39
C ALA A 64 15.21 11.19 2.36
N LEU A 65 14.58 10.04 2.58
CA LEU A 65 13.48 9.56 1.74
C LEU A 65 12.24 10.44 1.91
N ASP A 66 11.89 10.79 3.15
CA ASP A 66 10.77 11.67 3.45
C ASP A 66 10.98 13.05 2.82
N ALA A 67 12.18 13.62 2.87
CA ALA A 67 12.50 14.90 2.22
C ALA A 67 12.36 14.84 0.69
N ARG A 68 12.74 13.72 0.06
CA ARG A 68 12.59 13.53 -1.40
C ARG A 68 11.14 13.32 -1.82
N VAL A 69 10.32 12.72 -0.95
CA VAL A 69 8.90 12.47 -1.21
C VAL A 69 8.07 13.73 -0.93
N SER A 70 8.41 14.49 0.10
CA SER A 70 7.71 15.72 0.49
C SER A 70 8.06 16.92 -0.40
N GLY A 71 9.26 16.96 -0.99
CA GLY A 71 9.63 17.99 -1.99
C GLY A 71 8.81 17.92 -3.28
N GLU A 72 8.08 16.83 -3.51
CA GLU A 72 7.24 16.62 -4.69
C GLU A 72 5.73 16.86 -4.44
N ALA A 73 5.36 17.33 -3.23
CA ALA A 73 3.96 17.39 -2.80
C ALA A 73 3.56 18.76 -2.26
N GLU A 74 3.48 19.75 -3.15
CA GLU A 74 2.57 20.88 -2.96
C GLU A 74 1.21 20.53 -3.61
N VAL A 75 0.15 20.66 -2.82
CA VAL A 75 -1.17 20.08 -3.07
C VAL A 75 -1.98 20.97 -4.02
N ALA A 76 -2.25 20.50 -5.23
CA ALA A 76 -3.29 21.05 -6.11
C ALA A 76 -4.52 20.12 -6.11
N ALA A 77 -5.71 20.71 -5.93
CA ALA A 77 -7.01 20.07 -6.10
C ALA A 77 -7.13 19.34 -7.46
N PRO A 78 -8.02 18.34 -7.64
CA PRO A 78 -7.92 17.38 -8.74
C PRO A 78 -8.38 18.00 -10.07
N VAL A 79 -7.51 18.78 -10.70
CA VAL A 79 -7.64 19.07 -12.13
C VAL A 79 -7.08 17.84 -12.85
N ARG A 80 -8.00 17.06 -13.42
CA ARG A 80 -7.71 16.02 -14.41
C ARG A 80 -7.06 16.68 -15.63
N ALA A 81 -5.75 16.84 -15.61
CA ALA A 81 -4.94 17.00 -16.80
C ALA A 81 -3.54 16.49 -16.46
N ARG A 82 -3.38 15.16 -16.55
CA ARG A 82 -2.05 14.56 -16.57
C ARG A 82 -1.36 15.13 -17.80
N ALA A 83 -0.29 15.90 -17.60
CA ALA A 83 0.51 16.44 -18.69
C ALA A 83 0.83 15.32 -19.70
N PRO A 84 0.78 15.60 -21.02
CA PRO A 84 1.12 14.61 -22.02
C PRO A 84 2.59 14.28 -21.84
N ARG A 85 2.89 13.18 -21.14
CA ARG A 85 4.19 12.53 -21.24
C ARG A 85 4.37 12.23 -22.72
N ASP A 86 5.47 12.70 -23.32
CA ASP A 86 5.81 12.47 -24.71
C ASP A 86 5.65 11.00 -25.07
N ARG A 87 4.48 10.65 -25.62
CA ARG A 87 4.15 9.33 -26.17
C ARG A 87 4.60 9.31 -27.63
N ALA A 88 5.76 9.90 -27.91
CA ALA A 88 6.31 9.93 -29.24
C ALA A 88 6.56 8.47 -29.69
N ALA A 89 5.92 8.10 -30.80
CA ALA A 89 6.12 6.88 -31.59
C ALA A 89 5.70 5.51 -30.99
N ARG A 90 4.94 5.42 -29.90
CA ARG A 90 4.38 4.12 -29.48
C ARG A 90 3.00 3.91 -30.10
N LYS A 91 2.82 2.78 -30.80
CA LYS A 91 1.50 2.31 -31.31
C LYS A 91 0.43 2.52 -30.22
N PRO A 92 -0.76 3.04 -30.58
CA PRO A 92 -1.80 3.30 -29.60
C PRO A 92 -2.25 1.98 -28.98
N LEU A 93 -1.88 1.76 -27.72
CA LEU A 93 -2.38 0.66 -26.90
C LEU A 93 -3.80 0.99 -26.46
N SER A 94 -4.72 0.06 -26.68
CA SER A 94 -6.05 0.08 -26.08
C SER A 94 -5.95 -0.31 -24.60
N ALA A 95 -6.72 0.35 -23.74
CA ALA A 95 -6.81 0.00 -22.33
C ALA A 95 -8.09 -0.78 -22.07
N PHE A 96 -8.00 -1.86 -21.31
CA PHE A 96 -9.15 -2.60 -20.79
C PHE A 96 -9.11 -2.62 -19.26
N THR A 97 -10.28 -2.53 -18.64
CA THR A 97 -10.43 -2.66 -17.18
C THR A 97 -11.11 -3.99 -16.88
N LEU A 98 -10.43 -4.87 -16.16
CA LEU A 98 -10.96 -6.19 -15.76
C LEU A 98 -11.54 -6.14 -14.35
N ARG A 99 -12.70 -6.77 -14.14
CA ARG A 99 -13.25 -7.02 -12.81
C ARG A 99 -13.04 -8.50 -12.47
N LEU A 100 -12.46 -8.76 -11.31
CA LEU A 100 -12.21 -10.11 -10.76
C LEU A 100 -12.87 -10.20 -9.39
N ASP A 101 -13.38 -11.38 -9.06
CA ASP A 101 -13.72 -11.70 -7.67
C ASP A 101 -12.46 -11.84 -6.80
N ASP A 102 -12.67 -11.81 -5.48
CA ASP A 102 -11.58 -11.79 -4.49
C ASP A 102 -10.68 -13.03 -4.58
N ASP A 103 -11.27 -14.22 -4.83
CA ASP A 103 -10.51 -15.47 -4.93
C ASP A 103 -9.64 -15.47 -6.19
N ARG A 104 -10.18 -15.07 -7.35
CA ARG A 104 -9.37 -14.93 -8.57
C ARG A 104 -8.26 -13.90 -8.43
N HIS A 105 -8.54 -12.76 -7.81
CA HIS A 105 -7.53 -11.73 -7.60
C HIS A 105 -6.43 -12.21 -6.63
N PHE A 106 -6.79 -12.92 -5.55
CA PHE A 106 -5.83 -13.51 -4.63
C PHE A 106 -4.92 -14.54 -5.34
N ARG A 107 -5.50 -15.43 -6.15
CA ARG A 107 -4.75 -16.40 -6.96
C ARG A 107 -3.82 -15.72 -7.96
N LEU A 108 -4.26 -14.68 -8.64
CA LEU A 108 -3.42 -13.91 -9.57
C LEU A 108 -2.25 -13.23 -8.86
N ARG A 109 -2.48 -12.69 -7.65
CA ARG A 109 -1.42 -12.11 -6.82
C ARG A 109 -0.40 -13.16 -6.38
N LEU A 110 -0.85 -14.33 -5.94
CA LEU A 110 0.03 -15.44 -5.58
C LEU A 110 0.85 -15.93 -6.77
N ALA A 111 0.21 -16.08 -7.94
CA ALA A 111 0.89 -16.46 -9.18
C ALA A 111 1.97 -15.44 -9.56
N SER A 112 1.70 -14.14 -9.41
CA SER A 112 2.66 -13.06 -9.65
C SER A 112 3.89 -13.19 -8.73
N ALA A 113 3.66 -13.48 -7.45
CA ALA A 113 4.73 -13.65 -6.46
C ALA A 113 5.60 -14.89 -6.74
N VAL A 114 4.97 -16.03 -7.08
CA VAL A 114 5.68 -17.29 -7.34
C VAL A 114 6.48 -17.23 -8.64
N THR A 115 5.93 -16.60 -9.69
CA THR A 115 6.58 -16.53 -11.01
C THR A 115 7.53 -15.35 -11.15
N ASN A 116 7.57 -14.44 -10.17
CA ASN A 116 8.29 -13.17 -10.24
C ASN A 116 7.94 -12.35 -11.50
N GLN A 117 6.66 -12.39 -11.90
CA GLN A 117 6.12 -11.65 -13.04
C GLN A 117 4.99 -10.72 -12.59
N SER A 118 4.79 -9.62 -13.31
CA SER A 118 3.66 -8.74 -13.05
C SER A 118 2.35 -9.43 -13.47
N ALA A 119 1.27 -9.13 -12.75
CA ALA A 119 -0.07 -9.59 -13.10
C ALA A 119 -0.44 -9.22 -14.55
N GLN A 120 -0.04 -8.03 -15.01
CA GLN A 120 -0.27 -7.60 -16.38
C GLN A 120 0.40 -8.53 -17.40
N ASN A 121 1.67 -8.89 -17.21
CA ASN A 121 2.39 -9.77 -18.14
C ASN A 121 1.80 -11.18 -18.16
N LEU A 122 1.41 -11.71 -16.99
CA LEU A 122 0.75 -13.02 -16.91
C LEU A 122 -0.56 -13.03 -17.69
N MET A 123 -1.37 -11.97 -17.57
CA MET A 123 -2.64 -11.84 -18.29
C MET A 123 -2.45 -11.68 -19.79
N ILE A 124 -1.44 -10.92 -20.23
CA ILE A 124 -1.11 -10.78 -21.66
C ILE A 124 -0.71 -12.14 -22.23
N ARG A 125 0.20 -12.86 -21.58
CA ARG A 125 0.63 -14.19 -22.05
C ARG A 125 -0.51 -15.20 -22.08
N ALA A 126 -1.39 -15.17 -21.07
CA ALA A 126 -2.57 -16.04 -21.04
C ALA A 126 -3.56 -15.69 -22.16
N LEU A 127 -3.71 -14.42 -22.48
CA LEU A 127 -4.55 -13.96 -23.60
C LEU A 127 -3.95 -14.41 -24.94
N ASP A 128 -2.65 -14.19 -25.16
CA ASP A 128 -1.97 -14.61 -26.38
C ASP A 128 -2.12 -16.13 -26.59
N ALA A 129 -1.85 -16.92 -25.55
CA ALA A 129 -2.02 -18.37 -25.59
C ALA A 129 -3.47 -18.81 -25.83
N LEU A 130 -4.46 -18.06 -25.35
CA LEU A 130 -5.87 -18.33 -25.61
C LEU A 130 -6.23 -18.01 -27.08
N LEU A 131 -5.75 -16.89 -27.61
CA LEU A 131 -6.00 -16.50 -29.00
C LEU A 131 -5.36 -17.47 -30.00
N ASP A 132 -4.19 -18.02 -29.68
CA ASP A 132 -3.55 -19.08 -30.47
C ASP A 132 -4.45 -20.33 -30.62
N THR A 133 -5.38 -20.58 -29.68
CA THR A 133 -6.33 -21.70 -29.79
C THR A 133 -7.57 -21.40 -30.65
N LEU A 134 -7.76 -20.14 -31.07
CA LEU A 134 -8.97 -19.65 -31.74
C LEU A 134 -8.65 -18.99 -33.09
N PRO A 135 -8.15 -19.74 -34.10
CA PRO A 135 -7.75 -19.17 -35.39
C PRO A 135 -8.92 -18.56 -36.20
N GLU A 136 -10.17 -18.94 -35.87
CA GLU A 136 -11.37 -18.34 -36.44
C GLU A 136 -11.48 -16.83 -36.12
N VAL A 137 -10.98 -16.40 -34.95
CA VAL A 137 -10.96 -14.99 -34.54
C VAL A 137 -10.03 -14.19 -35.46
N ASP A 138 -8.89 -14.75 -35.85
CA ASP A 138 -7.96 -14.11 -36.79
C ASP A 138 -8.58 -13.98 -38.19
N ALA A 139 -9.30 -15.01 -38.64
CA ALA A 139 -10.01 -14.97 -39.92
C ALA A 139 -11.06 -13.85 -39.91
N LEU A 140 -11.82 -13.70 -38.83
CA LEU A 140 -12.82 -12.65 -38.68
C LEU A 140 -12.18 -11.25 -38.60
N ALA A 141 -11.07 -11.11 -37.87
CA ALA A 141 -10.34 -9.83 -37.77
C ALA A 141 -9.83 -9.34 -39.14
N ARG A 142 -9.41 -10.26 -40.02
CA ARG A 142 -9.00 -9.93 -41.39
C ARG A 142 -10.19 -9.44 -42.24
N GLN A 143 -11.36 -10.04 -42.06
CA GLN A 143 -12.58 -9.63 -42.79
C GLN A 143 -13.01 -8.22 -42.40
N THR A 144 -13.04 -7.90 -41.10
CA THR A 144 -13.46 -6.55 -40.64
C THR A 144 -12.47 -5.47 -41.03
N THR A 145 -11.16 -5.77 -41.00
CA THR A 145 -10.13 -4.82 -41.46
C THR A 145 -10.21 -4.59 -42.97
N SER A 146 -10.48 -5.64 -43.76
CA SER A 146 -10.67 -5.51 -45.20
C SER A 146 -11.92 -4.72 -45.59
N VAL A 147 -12.97 -4.76 -44.77
CA VAL A 147 -14.18 -3.93 -44.97
C VAL A 147 -13.88 -2.47 -44.65
N ALA A 148 -13.13 -2.19 -43.58
CA ALA A 148 -12.78 -0.83 -43.17
C ALA A 148 -11.87 -0.08 -44.16
N ASP A 149 -11.18 -0.78 -45.08
CA ASP A 149 -10.34 -0.19 -46.14
C ASP A 149 -11.10 0.07 -47.45
N ARG A 150 -12.38 -0.34 -47.51
CA ARG A 150 -13.25 -0.16 -48.70
C ARG A 150 -14.23 1.01 -48.60
N ASP A 151 -14.41 1.57 -47.41
CA ASP A 151 -15.21 2.77 -47.12
C ASP A 151 -14.32 4.02 -47.03
#